data_AF-A0A2G7LX66-F1
#
_entry.id   AF-A0A2G7LX66-F1
#
_cell.length_a   1.000
_cell.length_b   1.000
_cell.length_c   1.000
_cell.angle_alpha   90.00
_cell.angle_beta   90.00
_cell.angle_gamma   90.00
#
_symmetry.space_group_name_H-M   'P 1'
#
loop_
_entity.id
_entity.type
_entity.pdbx_description
1 polymer ?
#
loop_
_entity_poly.entity_id
_entity_poly.type
_entity_poly.pdbx_seq_one_letter_code
_entity_poly.pdbx_strand_id
1 'polypeptide(L)' 'MVNIKTGERNEIDLPIKARSGLFLSKDGQGFYFLGENTKANVNQERGIYFYDLKTQQVEAIFLQKEGFINNFMLLSNP' A
#
# COMPACT_ATOMS: atom_id res chain seq x y z
N MET A 1 13.08 4.59 1.50
CA MET A 1 13.64 3.42 0.77
C MET A 1 15.14 3.34 1.01
N VAL A 2 15.68 2.12 1.07
CA VAL A 2 17.11 1.89 1.35
C VAL A 2 17.76 1.26 0.13
N ASN A 3 18.85 1.83 -0.34
CA ASN A 3 19.73 1.17 -1.30
C ASN A 3 20.52 0.09 -0.55
N ILE A 4 20.23 -1.18 -0.83
CA ILE A 4 20.85 -2.31 -0.10
C ILE A 4 22.35 -2.49 -0.38
N LYS A 5 22.88 -1.90 -1.47
CA LYS A 5 24.31 -2.00 -1.81
C LYS A 5 25.14 -0.91 -1.10
N THR A 6 24.58 0.29 -0.96
CA THR A 6 25.29 1.45 -0.40
C THR A 6 24.87 1.80 1.02
N GLY A 7 23.72 1.30 1.48
CA GLY A 7 23.10 1.67 2.76
C GLY A 7 22.40 3.03 2.75
N GLU A 8 22.45 3.76 1.63
CA GLU A 8 21.83 5.07 1.47
C GLU A 8 20.32 5.00 1.69
N ARG A 9 19.78 5.99 2.41
CA ARG A 9 18.36 6.07 2.75
C ARG A 9 17.77 7.31 2.11
N ASN A 10 16.75 7.10 1.29
CA ASN A 10 15.96 8.17 0.68
C ASN A 10 14.57 8.18 1.28
N GLU A 11 14.13 9.35 1.74
CA GLU A 11 12.73 9.56 2.10
C GLU A 11 11.87 9.46 0.84
N ILE A 12 10.71 8.82 0.97
CA ILE A 12 9.73 8.78 -0.12
C ILE A 12 8.45 9.38 0.44
N ASP A 13 7.99 10.44 -0.20
CA ASP A 13 6.67 11.01 0.05
C ASP A 13 5.62 10.09 -0.57
N LEU A 14 5.16 9.11 0.21
CA LEU A 14 4.12 8.19 -0.22
C LEU A 14 2.75 8.85 -0.05
N PRO A 15 1.85 8.76 -1.05
CA PRO A 15 0.48 9.25 -0.95
C PRO A 15 -0.41 8.32 -0.08
N ILE A 16 0.17 7.68 0.94
CA ILE A 16 -0.48 6.64 1.72
C ILE A 16 -0.18 6.80 3.20
N LYS A 17 -1.13 6.36 4.02
CA LYS A 17 -0.92 6.08 5.43
C LYS A 17 -1.19 4.61 5.67
N ALA A 18 -0.14 3.80 5.59
CA ALA A 18 -0.22 2.38 5.92
C ALA A 18 -0.44 2.23 7.43
N ARG A 19 -1.43 1.42 7.81
CA ARG A 19 -1.73 1.10 9.22
C ARG A 19 -1.16 -0.26 9.60
N SER A 20 -1.27 -1.26 8.72
CA SER A 20 -0.75 -2.62 8.92
C SER A 20 -0.75 -3.41 7.60
N GLY A 21 -0.20 -4.63 7.62
CA GLY A 21 -0.27 -5.59 6.52
C GLY A 21 0.34 -5.08 5.22
N LEU A 22 1.66 -4.86 5.17
CA LEU A 22 2.36 -4.51 3.93
C LEU A 22 2.93 -5.77 3.28
N PHE A 23 2.54 -6.05 2.05
CA PHE A 23 2.98 -7.22 1.29
C PHE A 23 3.50 -6.81 -0.08
N LEU A 24 4.74 -7.16 -0.40
CA LEU A 24 5.29 -6.97 -1.74
C LEU A 24 4.52 -7.82 -2.76
N SER A 25 4.22 -7.26 -3.94
CA SER A 25 3.65 -8.04 -5.03
C SER A 25 4.64 -9.10 -5.51
N LYS A 26 4.12 -10.20 -6.08
CA LYS A 26 4.94 -11.34 -6.54
C LYS A 26 5.97 -10.93 -7.60
N ASP A 27 5.63 -9.96 -8.43
CA ASP A 27 6.49 -9.39 -9.47
C ASP A 27 7.38 -8.24 -8.97
N GLY A 28 7.26 -7.84 -7.71
CA GLY A 28 8.02 -6.74 -7.11
C GLY A 28 7.67 -5.36 -7.66
N GLN A 29 6.62 -5.21 -8.46
CA GLN A 29 6.23 -3.93 -9.06
C GLN A 29 5.54 -2.98 -8.07
N GLY A 30 5.07 -3.49 -6.94
CA GLY A 30 4.41 -2.67 -5.94
C GLY A 30 4.19 -3.42 -4.63
N PHE A 31 3.35 -2.85 -3.78
CA PHE A 31 2.95 -3.50 -2.54
C PHE A 31 1.47 -3.28 -2.22
N TYR A 32 0.87 -4.31 -1.63
CA TYR A 32 -0.45 -4.24 -1.03
C TYR A 32 -0.34 -3.75 0.40
N PHE A 33 -1.27 -2.90 0.84
CA PHE A 33 -1.31 -2.42 2.21
C PHE A 33 -2.74 -2.17 2.69
N LEU A 34 -2.94 -2.31 4.00
CA LEU A 34 -4.14 -1.84 4.69
C LEU A 34 -3.86 -0.42 5.18
N GLY A 35 -4.64 0.54 4.71
CA GLY A 35 -4.39 1.93 5.04
C GLY A 35 -5.41 2.88 4.44
N GLU A 36 -4.93 4.09 4.13
CA GLU A 36 -5.68 5.20 3.56
C GLU A 36 -4.82 5.88 2.48
N ASN A 37 -5.41 6.34 1.38
CA ASN A 37 -4.73 7.20 0.40
C ASN A 37 -4.85 8.66 0.81
N THR A 38 -3.75 9.28 1.24
CA THR A 38 -3.74 10.63 1.84
C THR A 38 -3.91 11.76 0.84
N LYS A 39 -3.73 11.53 -0.46
CA LYS A 39 -3.81 12.56 -1.52
C LYS A 39 -5.13 12.55 -2.30
N ALA A 40 -6.07 11.65 -1.97
CA ALA A 40 -7.38 11.61 -2.62
C ALA A 40 -8.34 12.68 -2.04
N ASN A 41 -9.01 13.43 -2.92
CA ASN A 41 -9.82 14.60 -2.58
C ASN A 41 -11.20 14.30 -1.93
N VAL A 42 -11.64 13.04 -1.82
CA VAL A 42 -13.01 12.72 -1.34
C VAL A 42 -13.03 11.38 -0.59
N ASN A 43 -13.66 11.38 0.61
CA ASN A 43 -14.06 10.24 1.44
C ASN A 43 -13.16 8.99 1.37
N GLN A 44 -12.12 8.99 2.22
CA GLN A 44 -11.22 7.85 2.41
C GLN A 44 -11.93 6.75 3.22
N GLU A 45 -12.48 5.75 2.54
CA GLU A 45 -12.82 4.48 3.18
C GLU A 45 -11.52 3.75 3.50
N ARG A 46 -11.32 3.30 4.75
CA ARG A 46 -10.21 2.40 5.07
C ARG A 46 -10.29 1.20 4.14
N GLY A 47 -9.15 0.75 3.64
CA GLY A 47 -9.20 -0.27 2.60
C GLY A 47 -7.89 -0.99 2.38
N ILE A 48 -7.96 -2.00 1.54
CA ILE A 48 -6.80 -2.66 0.95
C ILE A 48 -6.50 -1.94 -0.35
N TYR A 49 -5.27 -1.49 -0.47
CA TYR A 49 -4.79 -0.73 -1.62
C TYR A 49 -3.56 -1.40 -2.22
N PHE A 50 -3.29 -1.08 -3.46
CA PHE A 50 -2.03 -1.37 -4.14
C PHE A 50 -1.31 -0.07 -4.45
N TYR A 51 -0.02 0.01 -4.10
CA TYR A 51 0.85 1.11 -4.51
C TYR A 51 1.83 0.60 -5.57
N ASP A 52 1.80 1.23 -6.74
CA ASP A 52 2.69 0.93 -7.86
C ASP A 52 3.99 1.74 -7.73
N LEU A 53 5.14 1.05 -7.64
CA LEU A 53 6.44 1.70 -7.42
C LEU A 53 6.93 2.51 -8.63
N LYS A 54 6.48 2.15 -9.85
CA LYS A 54 6.93 2.79 -11.09
C LYS A 54 6.22 4.11 -11.34
N THR A 55 4.91 4.10 -11.19
CA THR A 55 4.01 5.23 -11.46
C THR A 55 3.73 6.06 -10.21
N GLN A 56 4.00 5.50 -9.03
CA GLN A 56 3.72 6.10 -7.72
C GLN A 56 2.22 6.35 -7.48
N GLN A 57 1.36 5.62 -8.20
CA GLN A 57 -0.08 5.71 -8.05
C GLN A 57 -0.61 4.69 -7.04
N VAL A 58 -1.76 5.01 -6.44
CA VAL A 58 -2.47 4.15 -5.49
C VAL A 58 -3.78 3.74 -6.11
N GLU A 59 -4.01 2.43 -6.16
CA GLU A 59 -5.27 1.83 -6.59
C GLU A 59 -5.99 1.21 -5.39
N ALA A 60 -7.31 1.42 -5.31
CA ALA A 60 -8.14 0.74 -4.32
C ALA A 60 -8.48 -0.67 -4.80
N ILE A 61 -8.08 -1.69 -4.02
CA ILE A 61 -8.44 -3.10 -4.29
C ILE A 61 -9.75 -3.45 -3.59
N PHE A 62 -9.91 -2.98 -2.36
CA PHE A 62 -11.11 -3.18 -1.58
C PHE A 62 -11.32 -2.01 -0.62
N LEU A 63 -12.52 -1.44 -0.62
CA LEU A 63 -12.89 -0.35 0.27
C LEU A 63 -13.87 -0.86 1.35
N GLN A 64 -13.56 -0.57 2.61
CA GLN A 64 -14.42 -0.90 3.74
C GLN A 64 -15.43 0.23 3.97
N LYS A 65 -16.70 -0.03 3.61
CA LYS A 65 -17.80 0.92 3.81
C LYS A 65 -18.25 1.03 5.27
N GLU A 66 -18.30 -0.09 5.99
CA GLU A 66 -18.80 -0.16 7.38
C GLU A 66 -17.94 -1.09 8.24
N GLY A 67 -17.45 -0.64 9.40
CA GLY A 67 -16.64 -1.46 10.30
C GLY A 67 -15.13 -1.41 10.05
N PHE A 68 -14.38 -2.41 10.53
CA PHE A 68 -12.91 -2.42 10.48
C PHE A 68 -12.35 -3.70 9.87
N ILE A 69 -11.35 -3.55 9.00
CA ILE A 69 -10.46 -4.64 8.62
C ILE A 69 -9.35 -4.70 9.66
N ASN A 70 -9.23 -5.82 10.37
CA ASN A 70 -8.17 -6.01 11.35
C ASN A 70 -6.87 -6.49 10.70
N ASN A 71 -6.97 -7.41 9.74
CA ASN A 71 -5.85 -7.99 9.00
C ASN A 71 -6.31 -8.45 7.62
N PHE A 72 -5.38 -8.54 6.68
CA PHE A 72 -5.54 -9.26 5.42
C PHE A 72 -4.23 -10.02 5.12
N MET A 73 -4.31 -11.00 4.21
CA MET A 73 -3.17 -11.78 3.76
C MET A 73 -3.17 -11.85 2.24
N LEU A 74 -2.00 -11.71 1.63
CA LEU A 74 -1.81 -11.98 0.21
C LEU A 74 -1.60 -13.48 0.01
N LEU A 75 -2.49 -14.14 -0.74
CA LEU A 75 -2.33 -15.54 -1.14
C LEU A 75 -1.44 -15.62 -2.38
N SER A 76 -0.38 -16.40 -2.31
CA SER A 76 0.62 -16.52 -3.39
C SER A 76 0.25 -17.55 -4.46
N ASN A 77 -0.68 -18.47 -4.17
CA ASN A 77 -1.19 -19.54 -5.04
C ASN A 77 -2.71 -19.75 -4.80
N PRO A 78 -3.60 -19.11 -5.57
CA PRO A 78 -5.05 -19.33 -5.48
C PRO A 78 -5.52 -20.63 -6.13
#